data_AF-A0A0R2PBZ6-F1
#
_entry.id   AF-A0A0R2PBZ6-F1
#
_cell.length_a   1.000
_cell.length_b   1.000
_cell.length_c   1.000
_cell.angle_alpha   90.00
_cell.angle_beta   90.00
_cell.angle_gamma   90.00
#
_symmetry.space_group_name_H-M   'P 1'
#
loop_
_entity.id
_entity.type
_entity.pdbx_description
1 polymer ?
#
loop_
_entity_poly.entity_id
_entity_poly.type
_entity_poly.pdbx_seq_one_letter_code
_entity_poly.pdbx_strand_id
1 'polypeptide(L)'
;GDLAGKLPGPAVSAAMKAVIDGGDSPSIIMFPQNYEGRDVMARLSVKLNRTVITNNTDIADSADGVVATTPIFGGNTLVNTAFTGEGPHLVSFRPKSFAAESASGAAASVVAASVPDTGAAGAARVTAVHVEESTGPKLDEANIVVSGGRGLGEAGSYSLVEDLAKLLKGAPGASRAIVDAGWVPYSYQVGQTGKVVKPTVYIAAGISGATQHMVGMKGSKNIIAINKDKEAPIFGVADLGIVGDVHKVLPQLIELLKSRG
;
A
#
# COMPACT_ATOMS: atom_id res chain seq x y z
N GLY A 1 17.07 -9.47 11.35
CA GLY A 1 17.47 -10.56 12.25
C GLY A 1 16.27 -11.00 13.07
N ASP A 2 16.37 -12.13 13.75
CA ASP A 2 15.33 -12.57 14.68
C ASP A 2 15.19 -11.55 15.83
N LEU A 3 13.96 -11.11 16.09
CA LEU A 3 13.63 -10.17 17.16
C LEU A 3 13.18 -10.88 18.44
N ALA A 4 13.21 -12.23 18.47
CA ALA A 4 12.82 -13.05 19.61
C ALA A 4 11.41 -12.67 20.14
N GLY A 5 10.47 -12.48 19.23
CA GLY A 5 9.10 -12.05 19.54
C GLY A 5 8.96 -10.59 20.00
N LYS A 6 9.99 -9.75 19.89
CA LYS A 6 9.87 -8.30 20.14
C LYS A 6 9.33 -7.57 18.91
N LEU A 7 8.70 -6.42 19.13
CA LEU A 7 8.28 -5.55 18.04
C LEU A 7 9.50 -4.87 17.37
N PRO A 8 9.51 -4.71 16.04
CA PRO A 8 10.63 -4.13 15.30
C PRO A 8 10.85 -2.65 15.63
N GLY A 9 9.79 -1.85 15.79
CA GLY A 9 9.88 -0.40 15.98
C GLY A 9 10.86 0.05 17.06
N PRO A 10 10.72 -0.39 18.32
CA PRO A 10 11.62 -0.03 19.41
C PRO A 10 13.08 -0.41 19.12
N ALA A 11 13.33 -1.63 18.63
CA ALA A 11 14.68 -2.15 18.40
C ALA A 11 15.37 -1.41 17.24
N VAL A 12 14.71 -1.30 16.09
CA VAL A 12 15.27 -0.68 14.88
C VAL A 12 15.51 0.80 15.10
N SER A 13 14.54 1.55 15.64
CA SER A 13 14.73 2.99 15.91
C SER A 13 15.85 3.26 16.92
N ALA A 14 16.05 2.38 17.91
CA ALA A 14 17.14 2.52 18.87
C ALA A 14 18.51 2.20 18.27
N ALA A 15 18.60 1.18 17.41
CA ALA A 15 19.82 0.88 16.66
C ALA A 15 20.19 2.02 15.70
N MET A 16 19.22 2.59 14.97
CA MET A 16 19.45 3.74 14.10
C MET A 16 19.97 4.95 14.88
N LYS A 17 19.38 5.25 16.04
CA LYS A 17 19.87 6.31 16.93
C LYS A 17 21.32 6.08 17.37
N ALA A 18 21.66 4.85 17.77
CA ALA A 18 23.01 4.51 18.22
C ALA A 18 24.05 4.67 17.10
N VAL A 19 23.71 4.30 15.86
CA VAL A 19 24.57 4.51 14.68
C VAL A 19 24.80 6.01 14.43
N ILE A 20 23.72 6.82 14.48
CA ILE A 20 23.80 8.27 14.29
C ILE A 20 24.65 8.93 15.38
N ASP A 21 24.47 8.54 16.64
CA ASP A 21 25.27 9.04 17.76
C ASP A 21 26.74 8.64 17.68
N GLY A 22 27.04 7.53 16.98
CA GLY A 22 28.39 7.05 16.70
C GLY A 22 29.14 7.85 15.63
N GLY A 23 28.47 8.79 14.96
CA GLY A 23 29.07 9.69 13.96
C GLY A 23 28.56 9.48 12.53
N ASP A 24 27.87 8.39 12.25
CA ASP A 24 27.29 8.11 10.94
C ASP A 24 25.92 8.82 10.80
N SER A 25 25.97 10.13 10.56
CA SER A 25 24.78 10.99 10.47
C SER A 25 24.41 11.33 9.01
N PRO A 26 23.49 10.58 8.37
CA PRO A 26 23.04 10.89 7.02
C PRO A 26 22.20 12.18 6.98
N SER A 27 22.24 12.92 5.88
CA SER A 27 21.40 14.13 5.74
C SER A 27 19.90 13.80 5.66
N ILE A 28 19.55 12.65 5.08
CA ILE A 28 18.16 12.19 4.86
C ILE A 28 18.07 10.71 5.23
N ILE A 29 16.98 10.33 5.88
CA ILE A 29 16.61 8.95 6.13
C ILE A 29 15.23 8.69 5.53
N MET A 30 15.18 7.77 4.58
CA MET A 30 13.95 7.43 3.85
C MET A 30 13.29 6.18 4.43
N PHE A 31 11.96 6.24 4.61
CA PHE A 31 11.16 5.13 5.14
C PHE A 31 10.05 4.73 4.17
N PRO A 32 9.70 3.43 4.09
CA PRO A 32 8.45 3.03 3.48
C PRO A 32 7.27 3.45 4.38
N GLN A 33 6.20 4.01 3.79
CA GLN A 33 4.95 4.34 4.48
C GLN A 33 4.08 3.07 4.66
N ASN A 34 4.68 1.97 5.11
CA ASN A 34 3.98 0.76 5.54
C ASN A 34 3.88 0.73 7.08
N TYR A 35 3.27 -0.31 7.66
CA TYR A 35 3.04 -0.36 9.11
C TYR A 35 4.34 -0.28 9.92
N GLU A 36 5.37 -1.03 9.52
CA GLU A 36 6.65 -1.05 10.24
C GLU A 36 7.44 0.24 10.05
N GLY A 37 7.57 0.75 8.83
CA GLY A 37 8.33 1.97 8.54
C GLY A 37 7.73 3.20 9.23
N ARG A 38 6.40 3.28 9.34
CA ARG A 38 5.72 4.33 10.11
C ARG A 38 6.03 4.25 11.60
N ASP A 39 6.00 3.06 12.18
CA ASP A 39 6.32 2.84 13.60
C ASP A 39 7.80 3.16 13.90
N VAL A 40 8.73 2.69 13.07
CA VAL A 40 10.16 2.98 13.21
C VAL A 40 10.45 4.48 13.10
N MET A 41 9.96 5.14 12.04
CA MET A 41 10.21 6.56 11.79
C MET A 41 9.67 7.44 12.91
N ALA A 42 8.45 7.19 13.38
CA ALA A 42 7.83 7.97 14.45
C ALA A 42 8.59 7.84 15.78
N ARG A 43 9.14 6.66 16.08
CA ARG A 43 9.99 6.47 17.27
C ARG A 43 11.34 7.16 17.12
N LEU A 44 11.94 7.07 15.93
CA LEU A 44 13.23 7.70 15.66
C LEU A 44 13.13 9.23 15.72
N SER A 45 12.05 9.82 15.20
CA SER A 45 11.84 11.27 15.20
C SER A 45 11.85 11.85 16.62
N VAL A 46 11.18 11.18 17.56
CA VAL A 46 11.19 11.56 18.98
C VAL A 46 12.57 11.39 19.60
N LYS A 47 13.27 10.28 19.31
CA LYS A 47 14.63 10.03 19.83
C LYS A 47 15.65 11.06 19.36
N LEU A 48 15.50 11.57 18.15
CA LEU A 48 16.41 12.57 17.55
C LEU A 48 15.95 14.02 17.77
N ASN A 49 14.71 14.22 18.23
CA ASN A 49 14.05 15.53 18.21
C ASN A 49 14.10 16.16 16.80
N ARG A 50 13.59 15.40 15.80
CA ARG A 50 13.58 15.78 14.39
C ARG A 50 12.17 15.69 13.79
N THR A 51 11.91 16.53 12.79
CA THR A 51 10.62 16.55 12.09
C THR A 51 10.51 15.41 11.07
N VAL A 52 9.28 15.08 10.71
CA VAL A 52 8.96 14.10 9.68
C VAL A 52 8.12 14.74 8.59
N ILE A 53 8.34 14.35 7.33
CA ILE A 53 7.37 14.55 6.25
C ILE A 53 6.92 13.18 5.79
N THR A 54 5.61 12.94 5.76
CA THR A 54 5.08 11.59 5.53
C THR A 54 4.15 11.54 4.33
N ASN A 55 3.82 10.33 3.88
CA ASN A 55 2.82 10.11 2.83
C ASN A 55 3.22 10.68 1.46
N ASN A 56 4.53 10.84 1.23
CA ASN A 56 5.08 11.40 0.00
C ASN A 56 5.01 10.42 -1.16
N THR A 57 5.05 10.94 -2.37
CA THR A 57 5.19 10.15 -3.60
C THR A 57 6.44 10.49 -4.38
N ASP A 58 7.12 11.58 -4.05
CA ASP A 58 8.31 12.01 -4.76
C ASP A 58 9.22 12.86 -3.87
N ILE A 59 10.49 12.96 -4.26
CA ILE A 59 11.52 13.75 -3.59
C ILE A 59 12.47 14.35 -4.63
N ALA A 60 12.81 15.61 -4.44
CA ALA A 60 13.74 16.33 -5.29
C ALA A 60 14.73 17.14 -4.46
N ASP A 61 15.93 17.31 -5.00
CA ASP A 61 16.86 18.33 -4.53
C ASP A 61 16.50 19.68 -5.15
N SER A 62 16.64 20.76 -4.39
CA SER A 62 16.24 22.11 -4.79
C SER A 62 17.11 23.17 -4.12
N ALA A 63 16.94 24.43 -4.53
CA ALA A 63 17.60 25.55 -3.87
C ALA A 63 17.23 25.68 -2.37
N ASP A 64 16.03 25.22 -1.99
CA ASP A 64 15.53 25.20 -0.61
C ASP A 64 15.91 23.91 0.14
N GLY A 65 16.79 23.09 -0.45
CA GLY A 65 17.17 21.77 0.03
C GLY A 65 16.21 20.68 -0.42
N VAL A 66 16.04 19.68 0.43
CA VAL A 66 15.26 18.47 0.14
C VAL A 66 13.77 18.77 0.17
N VAL A 67 13.12 18.65 -0.99
CA VAL A 67 11.68 18.89 -1.15
C VAL A 67 10.96 17.57 -1.40
N ALA A 68 9.97 17.28 -0.55
CA ALA A 68 9.12 16.10 -0.71
C ALA A 68 7.74 16.49 -1.24
N THR A 69 7.23 15.73 -2.20
CA THR A 69 5.91 15.95 -2.82
C THR A 69 4.87 15.08 -2.14
N THR A 70 3.90 15.72 -1.47
CA THR A 70 2.81 15.07 -0.76
C THR A 70 1.46 15.24 -1.48
N PRO A 71 0.82 14.15 -1.94
CA PRO A 71 -0.56 14.19 -2.40
C PRO A 71 -1.56 14.25 -1.23
N ILE A 72 -2.31 15.35 -1.14
CA ILE A 72 -3.37 15.59 -0.14
C ILE A 72 -4.76 15.59 -0.79
N PHE A 73 -5.82 15.59 0.04
CA PHE A 73 -7.23 15.55 -0.42
C PHE A 73 -7.52 14.42 -1.42
N GLY A 74 -7.21 13.17 -1.04
CA GLY A 74 -7.36 12.02 -1.94
C GLY A 74 -6.34 12.01 -3.09
N GLY A 75 -5.34 12.89 -3.06
CA GLY A 75 -4.35 13.10 -4.10
C GLY A 75 -4.83 13.98 -5.26
N ASN A 76 -5.77 14.88 -4.99
CA ASN A 76 -6.20 15.92 -5.95
C ASN A 76 -5.32 17.17 -5.90
N THR A 77 -4.56 17.35 -4.83
CA THR A 77 -3.62 18.45 -4.66
C THR A 77 -2.25 17.88 -4.31
N LEU A 78 -1.21 18.36 -4.99
CA LEU A 78 0.17 18.06 -4.66
C LEU A 78 0.77 19.23 -3.89
N VAL A 79 1.40 18.95 -2.76
CA VAL A 79 2.07 19.95 -1.91
C VAL A 79 3.55 19.62 -1.85
N ASN A 80 4.38 20.58 -2.22
CA ASN A 80 5.82 20.50 -2.10
C ASN A 80 6.22 21.04 -0.73
N THR A 81 6.93 20.23 0.07
CA THR A 81 7.33 20.58 1.43
C THR A 81 8.83 20.43 1.58
N ALA A 82 9.51 21.51 1.97
CA ALA A 82 10.92 21.51 2.33
C ALA A 82 11.12 21.39 3.85
N PHE A 83 12.24 20.81 4.26
CA PHE A 83 12.68 20.88 5.66
C PHE A 83 13.40 22.20 5.93
N THR A 84 13.08 22.86 7.04
CA THR A 84 13.73 24.12 7.47
C THR A 84 14.58 23.98 8.74
N GLY A 85 14.45 22.86 9.45
CA GLY A 85 15.22 22.56 10.65
C GLY A 85 16.52 21.81 10.37
N GLU A 86 17.24 21.43 11.43
CA GLU A 86 18.46 20.62 11.30
C GLU A 86 18.18 19.15 10.91
N GLY A 87 19.14 18.52 10.24
CA GLY A 87 19.10 17.09 9.91
C GLY A 87 19.44 16.16 11.10
N PRO A 88 19.28 14.84 10.93
CA PRO A 88 18.83 14.15 9.72
C PRO A 88 17.34 14.40 9.43
N HIS A 89 16.98 14.58 8.15
CA HIS A 89 15.60 14.72 7.71
C HIS A 89 14.93 13.36 7.55
N LEU A 90 13.78 13.17 8.20
CA LEU A 90 13.07 11.90 8.19
C LEU A 90 11.88 11.99 7.23
N VAL A 91 11.90 11.20 6.17
CA VAL A 91 10.89 11.28 5.11
C VAL A 91 10.36 9.90 4.77
N SER A 92 9.04 9.77 4.64
CA SER A 92 8.43 8.50 4.23
C SER A 92 7.65 8.58 2.94
N PHE A 93 7.70 7.50 2.17
CA PHE A 93 7.11 7.41 0.84
C PHE A 93 6.07 6.30 0.75
N ARG A 94 4.98 6.56 0.04
CA ARG A 94 3.99 5.51 -0.27
C ARG A 94 4.70 4.37 -1.00
N PRO A 95 4.45 3.11 -0.61
CA PRO A 95 4.91 1.97 -1.41
C PRO A 95 4.53 2.14 -2.89
N LYS A 96 5.42 1.68 -3.77
CA LYS A 96 5.26 1.76 -5.23
C LYS A 96 5.27 3.19 -5.81
N SER A 97 5.80 4.18 -5.08
CA SER A 97 5.96 5.54 -5.64
C SER A 97 7.13 5.65 -6.60
N PHE A 98 8.20 4.89 -6.35
CA PHE A 98 9.37 4.80 -7.20
C PHE A 98 9.43 3.47 -7.95
N ALA A 99 9.95 3.49 -9.17
CA ALA A 99 10.36 2.28 -9.87
C ALA A 99 11.69 1.78 -9.28
N ALA A 100 11.82 0.48 -9.09
CA ALA A 100 13.09 -0.10 -8.70
C ALA A 100 14.05 -0.11 -9.90
N GLU A 101 15.29 0.34 -9.68
CA GLU A 101 16.34 0.34 -10.69
C GLU A 101 17.39 -0.74 -10.39
N SER A 102 18.02 -1.30 -11.42
CA SER A 102 19.11 -2.26 -11.24
C SER A 102 20.33 -1.54 -10.64
N ALA A 103 20.81 -2.05 -9.51
CA ALA A 103 22.06 -1.56 -8.93
C ALA A 103 23.26 -2.02 -9.78
N SER A 104 24.18 -1.10 -10.08
CA SER A 104 25.50 -1.40 -10.64
C SER A 104 26.59 -1.15 -9.60
N GLY A 105 27.59 -2.01 -9.52
CA GLY A 105 28.75 -1.83 -8.63
C GLY A 105 29.06 -3.04 -7.75
N ALA A 106 30.11 -2.91 -6.92
CA ALA A 106 30.46 -3.92 -5.94
C ALA A 106 29.49 -3.92 -4.75
N ALA A 107 29.40 -5.03 -4.03
CA ALA A 107 28.61 -5.12 -2.81
C ALA A 107 29.10 -4.07 -1.78
N ALA A 108 28.17 -3.36 -1.14
CA ALA A 108 28.48 -2.43 -0.08
C ALA A 108 29.02 -3.16 1.15
N SER A 109 29.87 -2.47 1.93
CA SER A 109 30.33 -2.98 3.22
C SER A 109 29.16 -3.14 4.18
N VAL A 110 29.04 -4.32 4.78
CA VAL A 110 28.01 -4.60 5.80
C VAL A 110 28.59 -4.28 7.18
N VAL A 111 27.94 -3.36 7.90
CA VAL A 111 28.29 -2.99 9.27
C VAL A 111 27.19 -3.46 10.21
N ALA A 112 27.57 -4.10 11.32
CA ALA A 112 26.61 -4.53 12.33
C ALA A 112 26.14 -3.33 13.16
N ALA A 113 24.82 -3.12 13.21
CA ALA A 113 24.21 -2.14 14.10
C ALA A 113 23.78 -2.81 15.41
N SER A 114 24.41 -2.44 16.53
CA SER A 114 24.01 -2.93 17.85
C SER A 114 22.67 -2.34 18.27
N VAL A 115 21.76 -3.18 18.77
CA VAL A 115 20.50 -2.73 19.38
C VAL A 115 20.76 -2.45 20.87
N PRO A 116 20.73 -1.19 21.32
CA PRO A 116 20.87 -0.87 22.75
C PRO A 116 19.64 -1.33 23.53
N ASP A 117 19.73 -1.29 24.87
CA ASP A 117 18.56 -1.54 25.70
C ASP A 117 17.44 -0.54 25.38
N THR A 118 16.25 -1.07 25.15
CA THR A 118 15.05 -0.31 24.77
C THR A 118 14.15 -0.03 25.97
N GLY A 119 14.47 -0.58 27.15
CA GLY A 119 13.71 -0.39 28.38
C GLY A 119 12.23 -0.72 28.22
N ALA A 120 11.37 0.09 28.85
CA ALA A 120 9.92 -0.09 28.80
C ALA A 120 9.35 -0.01 27.36
N ALA A 121 9.98 0.74 26.46
CA ALA A 121 9.51 0.86 25.08
C ALA A 121 9.63 -0.47 24.29
N GLY A 122 10.52 -1.38 24.69
CA GLY A 122 10.69 -2.71 24.11
C GLY A 122 10.01 -3.84 24.89
N ALA A 123 9.11 -3.53 25.83
CA ALA A 123 8.46 -4.52 26.68
C ALA A 123 7.40 -5.36 25.93
N ALA A 124 6.82 -4.84 24.85
CA ALA A 124 5.81 -5.55 24.06
C ALA A 124 6.36 -6.86 23.46
N ARG A 125 5.50 -7.89 23.41
CA ARG A 125 5.81 -9.20 22.85
C ARG A 125 4.72 -9.64 21.87
N VAL A 126 5.16 -10.18 20.74
CA VAL A 126 4.33 -10.90 19.79
C VAL A 126 4.09 -12.29 20.36
N THR A 127 2.86 -12.55 20.78
CA THR A 127 2.44 -13.85 21.34
C THR A 127 1.95 -14.83 20.28
N ALA A 128 1.48 -14.31 19.15
CA ALA A 128 1.06 -15.09 17.99
C ALA A 128 1.19 -14.27 16.70
N VAL A 129 1.50 -14.94 15.60
CA VAL A 129 1.43 -14.39 14.24
C VAL A 129 0.52 -15.30 13.43
N HIS A 130 -0.61 -14.77 12.98
CA HIS A 130 -1.51 -15.48 12.08
C HIS A 130 -1.30 -14.95 10.67
N VAL A 131 -0.62 -15.75 9.85
CA VAL A 131 -0.52 -15.49 8.42
C VAL A 131 -1.71 -16.18 7.77
N GLU A 132 -2.65 -15.42 7.21
CA GLU A 132 -3.76 -16.01 6.45
C GLU A 132 -3.18 -16.79 5.25
N GLU A 133 -3.61 -18.04 5.09
CA GLU A 133 -3.31 -18.82 3.90
C GLU A 133 -4.00 -18.17 2.69
N SER A 134 -3.21 -17.65 1.75
CA SER A 134 -3.71 -17.14 0.48
C SER A 134 -3.33 -18.10 -0.65
N THR A 135 -4.29 -18.46 -1.49
CA THR A 135 -4.01 -19.10 -2.78
C THR A 135 -3.95 -18.04 -3.86
N GLY A 136 -2.96 -18.13 -4.76
CA GLY A 136 -2.72 -17.11 -5.79
C GLY A 136 -1.81 -15.96 -5.33
N PRO A 137 -1.62 -14.92 -6.17
CA PRO A 137 -0.74 -13.79 -5.86
C PRO A 137 -1.25 -12.99 -4.67
N LYS A 138 -0.34 -12.42 -3.87
CA LYS A 138 -0.73 -11.45 -2.84
C LYS A 138 -1.36 -10.23 -3.49
N LEU A 139 -2.47 -9.74 -2.91
CA LEU A 139 -3.25 -8.61 -3.44
C LEU A 139 -2.39 -7.35 -3.75
N ASP A 140 -1.42 -7.04 -2.90
CA ASP A 140 -0.50 -5.92 -3.04
C ASP A 140 0.70 -6.18 -3.95
N GLU A 141 0.88 -7.40 -4.45
CA GLU A 141 1.94 -7.77 -5.41
C GLU A 141 1.36 -8.20 -6.78
N ALA A 142 0.04 -8.39 -6.86
CA ALA A 142 -0.61 -8.93 -8.05
C ALA A 142 -0.55 -7.97 -9.26
N ASN A 143 -0.26 -8.54 -10.43
CA ASN A 143 -0.29 -7.83 -11.72
C ASN A 143 -1.73 -7.55 -12.20
N ILE A 144 -2.69 -8.37 -11.78
CA ILE A 144 -4.11 -8.22 -12.07
C ILE A 144 -4.87 -8.32 -10.75
N VAL A 145 -5.77 -7.36 -10.50
CA VAL A 145 -6.69 -7.40 -9.36
C VAL A 145 -8.11 -7.35 -9.87
N VAL A 146 -8.93 -8.30 -9.46
CA VAL A 146 -10.38 -8.28 -9.70
C VAL A 146 -11.05 -7.99 -8.37
N SER A 147 -11.74 -6.85 -8.27
CA SER A 147 -12.29 -6.37 -7.02
C SER A 147 -13.80 -6.26 -7.03
N GLY A 148 -14.42 -6.84 -6.01
CA GLY A 148 -15.86 -6.81 -5.78
C GLY A 148 -16.32 -5.69 -4.84
N GLY A 149 -17.50 -5.15 -5.13
CA GLY A 149 -18.18 -4.18 -4.27
C GLY A 149 -19.61 -4.58 -3.92
N ARG A 150 -20.28 -3.72 -3.16
CA ARG A 150 -21.67 -3.92 -2.71
C ARG A 150 -22.66 -4.07 -3.88
N GLY A 151 -22.30 -3.64 -5.09
CA GLY A 151 -23.09 -3.87 -6.30
C GLY A 151 -23.24 -5.34 -6.69
N LEU A 152 -22.47 -6.27 -6.09
CA LEU A 152 -22.68 -7.72 -6.20
C LEU A 152 -23.97 -8.20 -5.49
N GLY A 153 -24.57 -7.40 -4.62
CA GLY A 153 -25.86 -7.70 -3.99
C GLY A 153 -25.81 -8.65 -2.79
N GLU A 154 -25.05 -9.75 -2.88
CA GLU A 154 -24.94 -10.75 -1.82
C GLU A 154 -23.56 -11.43 -1.76
N ALA A 155 -23.26 -12.10 -0.64
CA ALA A 155 -21.96 -12.76 -0.41
C ALA A 155 -21.68 -13.88 -1.43
N GLY A 156 -22.70 -14.65 -1.82
CA GLY A 156 -22.56 -15.76 -2.78
C GLY A 156 -22.08 -15.31 -4.16
N SER A 157 -22.49 -14.12 -4.60
CA SER A 157 -22.05 -13.51 -5.86
C SER A 157 -20.57 -13.15 -5.89
N TYR A 158 -19.87 -13.14 -4.75
CA TYR A 158 -18.42 -12.87 -4.71
C TYR A 158 -17.61 -13.97 -5.42
N SER A 159 -18.16 -15.19 -5.54
CA SER A 159 -17.56 -16.27 -6.34
C SER A 159 -17.24 -15.85 -7.79
N LEU A 160 -18.03 -14.96 -8.39
CA LEU A 160 -17.77 -14.42 -9.74
C LEU A 160 -16.45 -13.62 -9.80
N VAL A 161 -16.11 -12.92 -8.72
CA VAL A 161 -14.87 -12.14 -8.60
C VAL A 161 -13.69 -13.09 -8.45
N GLU A 162 -13.82 -14.12 -7.61
CA GLU A 162 -12.78 -15.11 -7.38
C GLU A 162 -12.49 -15.96 -8.62
N ASP A 163 -13.55 -16.41 -9.32
CA ASP A 163 -13.44 -17.18 -10.55
C ASP A 163 -12.73 -16.40 -11.64
N LEU A 164 -13.09 -15.12 -11.82
CA LEU A 164 -12.44 -14.26 -12.79
C LEU A 164 -10.98 -13.96 -12.39
N ALA A 165 -10.71 -13.69 -11.12
CA ALA A 165 -9.35 -13.49 -10.63
C ALA A 165 -8.48 -14.72 -10.89
N LYS A 166 -8.99 -15.92 -10.57
CA LYS A 166 -8.31 -17.19 -10.78
C LYS A 166 -8.00 -17.42 -12.26
N LEU A 167 -8.98 -17.21 -13.14
CA LEU A 167 -8.81 -17.39 -14.58
C LEU A 167 -7.75 -16.43 -15.16
N LEU A 168 -7.69 -15.21 -14.64
CA LEU A 168 -6.68 -14.21 -15.02
C LEU A 168 -5.35 -14.37 -14.28
N LYS A 169 -5.19 -15.37 -13.41
CA LYS A 169 -4.02 -15.54 -12.52
C LYS A 169 -3.73 -14.28 -11.70
N GLY A 170 -4.78 -13.54 -11.35
CA GLY A 170 -4.75 -12.34 -10.52
C GLY A 170 -5.13 -12.62 -9.07
N ALA A 171 -5.23 -11.55 -8.29
CA ALA A 171 -5.70 -11.60 -6.91
C ALA A 171 -7.15 -11.06 -6.78
N PRO A 172 -7.99 -11.69 -5.97
CA PRO A 172 -9.28 -11.13 -5.59
C PRO A 172 -9.09 -9.96 -4.61
N GLY A 173 -9.89 -8.92 -4.77
CA GLY A 173 -9.93 -7.77 -3.87
C GLY A 173 -11.35 -7.34 -3.55
N ALA A 174 -11.51 -6.46 -2.58
CA ALA A 174 -12.82 -6.06 -2.08
C ALA A 174 -12.89 -4.60 -1.65
N SER A 175 -14.04 -3.97 -1.85
CA SER A 175 -14.35 -2.71 -1.18
C SER A 175 -14.60 -2.93 0.30
N ARG A 176 -14.30 -1.92 1.13
CA ARG A 176 -14.62 -1.93 2.56
C ARG A 176 -16.08 -2.28 2.86
N ALA A 177 -17.01 -1.84 2.01
CA ALA A 177 -18.44 -2.06 2.23
C ALA A 177 -18.83 -3.55 2.37
N ILE A 178 -18.15 -4.44 1.66
CA ILE A 178 -18.45 -5.89 1.70
C ILE A 178 -17.58 -6.63 2.74
N VAL A 179 -16.43 -6.07 3.10
CA VAL A 179 -15.61 -6.51 4.24
C VAL A 179 -16.37 -6.25 5.54
N ASP A 180 -16.87 -5.02 5.73
CA ASP A 180 -17.67 -4.64 6.90
C ASP A 180 -18.99 -5.43 6.97
N ALA A 181 -19.51 -5.91 5.83
CA ALA A 181 -20.68 -6.80 5.76
C ALA A 181 -20.35 -8.29 6.01
N GLY A 182 -19.08 -8.63 6.24
CA GLY A 182 -18.63 -9.99 6.53
C GLY A 182 -18.60 -10.94 5.32
N TRP A 183 -18.64 -10.43 4.08
CA TRP A 183 -18.64 -11.28 2.89
C TRP A 183 -17.26 -11.88 2.62
N VAL A 184 -16.20 -11.14 2.96
CA VAL A 184 -14.80 -11.45 2.66
C VAL A 184 -13.88 -10.92 3.76
N PRO A 185 -12.68 -11.50 3.96
CA PRO A 185 -11.77 -11.07 5.00
C PRO A 185 -11.19 -9.67 4.74
N TYR A 186 -10.70 -9.03 5.80
CA TYR A 186 -10.06 -7.71 5.74
C TYR A 186 -8.81 -7.70 4.84
N SER A 187 -8.13 -8.83 4.69
CA SER A 187 -6.96 -8.96 3.81
C SER A 187 -7.24 -8.68 2.35
N TYR A 188 -8.50 -8.76 1.92
CA TYR A 188 -8.95 -8.44 0.57
C TYR A 188 -9.28 -6.95 0.40
N GLN A 189 -9.35 -6.17 1.49
CA GLN A 189 -9.78 -4.78 1.44
C GLN A 189 -8.79 -3.92 0.63
N VAL A 190 -9.29 -3.26 -0.41
CA VAL A 190 -8.58 -2.22 -1.17
C VAL A 190 -9.08 -0.84 -0.73
N GLY A 191 -8.16 0.09 -0.49
CA GLY A 191 -8.51 1.47 -0.16
C GLY A 191 -7.54 2.14 0.82
N GLN A 192 -7.87 3.35 1.24
CA GLN A 192 -7.11 4.18 2.17
C GLN A 192 -6.85 3.49 3.51
N THR A 193 -7.83 2.72 4.01
CA THR A 193 -7.72 1.92 5.23
C THR A 193 -7.51 0.44 4.93
N GLY A 194 -7.16 0.08 3.70
CA GLY A 194 -6.89 -1.30 3.27
C GLY A 194 -5.51 -1.38 2.64
N LYS A 195 -5.35 -2.28 1.68
CA LYS A 195 -4.16 -2.35 0.84
C LYS A 195 -4.22 -1.31 -0.27
N VAL A 196 -3.06 -0.71 -0.56
CA VAL A 196 -2.84 0.10 -1.75
C VAL A 196 -2.23 -0.81 -2.82
N VAL A 197 -2.93 -0.95 -3.94
CA VAL A 197 -2.53 -1.77 -5.08
C VAL A 197 -2.22 -0.88 -6.29
N LYS A 198 -1.31 -1.35 -7.15
CA LYS A 198 -0.98 -0.72 -8.44
C LYS A 198 -0.76 -1.80 -9.50
N PRO A 199 -1.77 -2.64 -9.79
CA PRO A 199 -1.67 -3.67 -10.82
C PRO A 199 -1.55 -3.06 -12.22
N THR A 200 -1.19 -3.91 -13.18
CA THR A 200 -1.31 -3.60 -14.61
C THR A 200 -2.79 -3.49 -15.02
N VAL A 201 -3.65 -4.32 -14.45
CA VAL A 201 -5.11 -4.28 -14.68
C VAL A 201 -5.86 -4.35 -13.35
N TYR A 202 -6.78 -3.41 -13.12
CA TYR A 202 -7.71 -3.43 -12.01
C TYR A 202 -9.14 -3.51 -12.54
N ILE A 203 -9.88 -4.55 -12.20
CA ILE A 203 -11.29 -4.72 -12.57
C ILE A 203 -12.15 -4.39 -11.36
N ALA A 204 -12.96 -3.34 -11.44
CA ALA A 204 -13.89 -2.91 -10.38
C ALA A 204 -15.31 -3.36 -10.70
N ALA A 205 -15.76 -4.45 -10.08
CA ALA A 205 -17.10 -5.03 -10.28
C ALA A 205 -18.06 -4.59 -9.17
N GLY A 206 -19.05 -3.76 -9.51
CA GLY A 206 -20.08 -3.33 -8.57
C GLY A 206 -19.55 -2.40 -7.47
N ILE A 207 -18.47 -1.66 -7.75
CA ILE A 207 -17.86 -0.70 -6.83
C ILE A 207 -18.29 0.71 -7.25
N SER A 208 -18.79 1.52 -6.32
CA SER A 208 -19.24 2.89 -6.62
C SER A 208 -18.09 3.86 -6.89
N GLY A 209 -16.91 3.62 -6.31
CA GLY A 209 -15.75 4.52 -6.43
C GLY A 209 -15.72 5.62 -5.38
N ALA A 210 -16.10 5.32 -4.13
CA ALA A 210 -15.86 6.24 -3.02
C ALA A 210 -14.37 6.62 -2.94
N THR A 211 -14.05 7.87 -2.60
CA THR A 211 -12.67 8.39 -2.55
C THR A 211 -11.73 7.49 -1.74
N GLN A 212 -12.22 6.93 -0.63
CA GLN A 212 -11.47 6.02 0.23
C GLN A 212 -11.08 4.73 -0.52
N HIS A 213 -11.91 4.21 -1.40
CA HIS A 213 -11.57 3.06 -2.25
C HIS A 213 -10.56 3.47 -3.33
N MET A 214 -10.83 4.58 -4.03
CA MET A 214 -9.99 5.05 -5.14
C MET A 214 -8.55 5.35 -4.72
N VAL A 215 -8.33 5.88 -3.50
CA VAL A 215 -6.98 6.09 -2.95
C VAL A 215 -6.13 4.81 -3.01
N GLY A 216 -6.76 3.64 -2.84
CA GLY A 216 -6.08 2.36 -2.85
C GLY A 216 -5.81 1.76 -4.23
N MET A 217 -6.40 2.28 -5.31
CA MET A 217 -6.31 1.64 -6.64
C MET A 217 -6.16 2.58 -7.83
N LYS A 218 -6.30 3.90 -7.66
CA LYS A 218 -6.22 4.88 -8.76
C LYS A 218 -4.85 4.96 -9.43
N GLY A 219 -3.82 4.35 -8.83
CA GLY A 219 -2.49 4.22 -9.42
C GLY A 219 -2.30 2.95 -10.25
N SER A 220 -3.36 2.20 -10.54
CA SER A 220 -3.33 1.06 -11.46
C SER A 220 -3.11 1.55 -12.90
N LYS A 221 -2.44 0.73 -13.72
CA LYS A 221 -2.12 1.15 -15.10
C LYS A 221 -3.35 1.16 -16.02
N ASN A 222 -4.26 0.21 -15.85
CA ASN A 222 -5.54 0.15 -16.56
C ASN A 222 -6.65 -0.20 -15.57
N ILE A 223 -7.71 0.60 -15.54
CA ILE A 223 -8.88 0.45 -14.67
C ILE A 223 -10.09 0.15 -15.53
N ILE A 224 -10.69 -1.02 -15.31
CA ILE A 224 -11.92 -1.47 -15.97
C ILE A 224 -13.03 -1.44 -14.91
N ALA A 225 -14.10 -0.68 -15.15
CA ALA A 225 -15.22 -0.56 -14.21
C ALA A 225 -16.49 -1.19 -14.79
N ILE A 226 -17.19 -1.99 -13.98
CA ILE A 226 -18.49 -2.58 -14.31
C ILE A 226 -19.48 -2.12 -13.24
N ASN A 227 -20.43 -1.28 -13.61
CA ASN A 227 -21.45 -0.77 -12.70
C ASN A 227 -22.78 -0.53 -13.41
N LYS A 228 -23.90 -0.81 -12.73
CA LYS A 228 -25.24 -0.54 -13.28
C LYS A 228 -25.58 0.95 -13.28
N ASP A 229 -25.01 1.70 -12.34
CA ASP A 229 -25.21 3.13 -12.22
C ASP A 229 -24.21 3.87 -13.09
N LYS A 230 -24.69 4.45 -14.20
CA LYS A 230 -23.87 5.21 -15.15
C LYS A 230 -23.21 6.45 -14.55
N GLU A 231 -23.72 6.96 -13.43
CA GLU A 231 -23.18 8.13 -12.73
C GLU A 231 -22.21 7.73 -11.60
N ALA A 232 -21.87 6.44 -11.48
CA ALA A 232 -20.98 5.96 -10.42
C ALA A 232 -19.59 6.64 -10.51
N PRO A 233 -19.08 7.24 -9.42
CA PRO A 233 -17.77 7.92 -9.40
C PRO A 233 -16.58 7.11 -9.91
N ILE A 234 -16.64 5.77 -9.83
CA ILE A 234 -15.59 4.87 -10.35
C ILE A 234 -15.31 5.10 -11.83
N PHE A 235 -16.31 5.52 -12.63
CA PHE A 235 -16.12 5.81 -14.05
C PHE A 235 -15.24 7.03 -14.28
N GLY A 236 -15.14 7.95 -13.32
CA GLY A 236 -14.25 9.11 -13.42
C GLY A 236 -12.75 8.77 -13.39
N VAL A 237 -12.39 7.54 -13.01
CA VAL A 237 -11.01 7.03 -13.02
C VAL A 237 -10.84 5.77 -13.86
N ALA A 238 -11.88 5.34 -14.59
CA ALA A 238 -11.84 4.13 -15.41
C ALA A 238 -11.31 4.42 -16.82
N ASP A 239 -10.38 3.60 -17.30
CA ASP A 239 -9.92 3.61 -18.69
C ASP A 239 -10.95 2.91 -19.61
N LEU A 240 -11.70 1.95 -19.06
CA LEU A 240 -12.83 1.28 -19.72
C LEU A 240 -14.01 1.14 -18.77
N GLY A 241 -15.17 1.70 -19.15
CA GLY A 241 -16.41 1.60 -18.38
C GLY A 241 -17.47 0.74 -19.07
N ILE A 242 -18.06 -0.20 -18.34
CA ILE A 242 -19.21 -1.00 -18.77
C ILE A 242 -20.40 -0.66 -17.87
N VAL A 243 -21.40 0.02 -18.45
CA VAL A 243 -22.68 0.27 -17.77
C VAL A 243 -23.54 -0.98 -17.91
N GLY A 244 -23.66 -1.76 -16.84
CA GLY A 244 -24.36 -3.04 -16.89
C GLY A 244 -24.42 -3.77 -15.55
N ASP A 245 -25.27 -4.80 -15.51
CA ASP A 245 -25.39 -5.68 -14.35
C ASP A 245 -24.19 -6.62 -14.27
N VAL A 246 -23.50 -6.60 -13.13
CA VAL A 246 -22.34 -7.47 -12.85
C VAL A 246 -22.68 -8.95 -13.01
N HIS A 247 -23.92 -9.36 -12.70
CA HIS A 247 -24.38 -10.76 -12.83
C HIS A 247 -24.60 -11.18 -14.28
N LYS A 248 -24.59 -10.25 -15.23
CA LYS A 248 -24.66 -10.54 -16.67
C LYS A 248 -23.29 -10.40 -17.31
N VAL A 249 -22.56 -9.35 -16.95
CA VAL A 249 -21.25 -9.02 -17.55
C VAL A 249 -20.17 -10.01 -17.12
N LEU A 250 -20.05 -10.31 -15.82
CA LEU A 250 -18.95 -11.18 -15.33
C LEU A 250 -19.06 -12.61 -15.88
N PRO A 251 -20.23 -13.28 -15.88
CA PRO A 251 -20.33 -14.63 -16.45
C PRO A 251 -19.96 -14.70 -17.93
N GLN A 252 -20.41 -13.73 -18.74
CA GLN A 252 -20.07 -13.68 -20.16
C GLN A 252 -18.56 -13.49 -20.37
N LEU A 253 -17.93 -12.60 -19.59
CA LEU A 253 -16.47 -12.41 -19.64
C LEU A 253 -15.72 -13.69 -19.25
N ILE A 254 -16.16 -14.38 -18.19
CA ILE A 254 -15.56 -15.64 -17.74
C ILE A 254 -15.69 -16.71 -18.83
N GLU A 255 -16.87 -16.86 -19.44
CA GLU A 255 -17.11 -17.82 -20.52
C GLU A 255 -16.22 -17.53 -21.74
N LEU A 256 -16.16 -16.27 -22.17
CA LEU A 256 -15.28 -15.81 -23.25
C LEU A 256 -13.81 -16.10 -22.96
N LEU A 257 -13.34 -15.86 -21.73
CA LEU A 257 -11.96 -16.14 -21.35
C LEU A 257 -11.66 -17.65 -21.34
N LYS A 258 -12.57 -18.48 -20.79
CA LYS A 258 -12.43 -19.95 -20.81
C LYS A 258 -12.38 -20.52 -22.23
N SER A 259 -13.12 -19.92 -23.16
CA SER A 259 -13.07 -20.34 -24.57
C SER A 259 -11.75 -19.99 -25.27
N ARG A 260 -10.94 -19.10 -24.69
CA ARG A 260 -9.65 -18.66 -25.24
C ARG A 260 -8.44 -19.42 -24.70
N GLY A 261 -8.60 -20.23 -23.65
CA GLY A 261 -7.55 -21.01 -22.99
C GLY A 261 -7.38 -20.64 -21.53
#